data_AF-A0A9P1D073-F1
#
_entry.id   AF-A0A9P1D073-F1
#
_cell.length_a   1.000
_cell.length_b   1.000
_cell.length_c   1.000
_cell.angle_alpha   90.00
_cell.angle_beta   90.00
_cell.angle_gamma   90.00
#
_symmetry.space_group_name_H-M   'P 1'
#
loop_
_entity.id
_entity.type
_entity.pdbx_description
1 polymer ?
#
loop_
_entity_poly.entity_id
_entity_poly.type
_entity_poly.pdbx_seq_one_letter_code
_entity_poly.pdbx_strand_id
1 'polypeptide(L)'
;MSRRFQLISSERHSLRNGGQGMDAEITPLLKAHEGCISVIFIFWIFFVIVAFCARRYDPDPTWFTFFSILALICVIWGIVSGLANLHKYEAPYFTLLEMSVATGVNGTGVNPSVISGEDVMDAGLITFQAGSSFDATKAWHFMKGTLYCVAPILGPGVSVPMRQTYDFWAIGKDCCSITASDFRCGSWGSTQADFVFLGRVFGAVP
;
A
#
# COMPACT_ATOMS: atom_id res chain seq x y z
N MET A 1 19.91 25.91 -8.11
CA MET A 1 19.99 24.43 -8.19
C MET A 1 20.72 23.78 -7.00
N SER A 2 21.80 24.36 -6.46
CA SER A 2 22.62 23.72 -5.39
C SER A 2 21.93 23.53 -4.02
N ARG A 3 21.07 24.46 -3.56
CA ARG A 3 20.44 24.35 -2.22
C ARG A 3 19.31 23.31 -2.10
N ARG A 4 18.59 23.01 -3.18
CA ARG A 4 17.54 21.96 -3.18
C ARG A 4 18.11 20.55 -3.06
N PHE A 5 19.27 20.31 -3.66
CA PHE A 5 19.94 19.01 -3.60
C PHE A 5 20.46 18.69 -2.19
N GLN A 6 20.87 19.72 -1.43
CA GLN A 6 21.32 19.53 -0.05
C GLN A 6 20.19 19.21 0.92
N LEU A 7 18.98 19.74 0.72
CA LEU A 7 17.83 19.41 1.56
C LEU A 7 17.38 17.96 1.35
N ILE A 8 17.33 17.49 0.11
CA ILE A 8 16.99 16.09 -0.23
C ILE A 8 18.05 15.09 0.31
N SER A 9 19.32 15.50 0.36
CA SER A 9 20.39 14.70 0.96
C SER A 9 20.26 14.59 2.50
N SER A 10 19.91 15.70 3.16
CA SER A 10 19.74 15.75 4.61
C SER A 10 18.54 14.93 5.10
N GLU A 11 17.41 14.94 4.38
CA GLU A 11 16.23 14.12 4.71
C GLU A 11 16.47 12.63 4.49
N ARG A 12 17.20 12.25 3.43
CA ARG A 12 17.61 10.85 3.21
C ARG A 12 18.53 10.32 4.32
N HIS A 13 19.39 11.15 4.88
CA HIS A 13 20.22 10.76 6.03
C HIS A 13 19.40 10.60 7.33
N SER A 14 18.37 11.41 7.54
CA SER A 14 17.48 11.30 8.71
C SER A 14 16.60 10.04 8.65
N LEU A 15 16.04 9.72 7.48
CA LEU A 15 15.26 8.50 7.27
C LEU A 15 16.12 7.23 7.36
N ARG A 16 17.37 7.26 6.87
CA ARG A 16 18.33 6.16 7.02
C ARG A 16 18.69 5.90 8.49
N ASN A 17 18.80 6.95 9.32
CA ASN A 17 19.06 6.80 10.75
C ASN A 17 17.82 6.34 11.54
N GLY A 18 16.61 6.65 11.06
CA GLY A 18 15.36 6.09 11.61
C GLY A 18 15.20 4.60 11.36
N GLY A 19 15.58 4.11 10.17
CA GLY A 19 15.57 2.68 9.83
C GLY A 19 16.51 1.84 10.71
N GLN A 20 17.72 2.34 10.98
CA GLN A 20 18.70 1.64 11.84
C GLN A 20 18.22 1.43 13.29
N GLY A 21 17.30 2.25 13.80
CA GLY A 21 16.69 2.05 15.13
C GLY A 21 15.64 0.94 15.13
N MET A 22 14.86 0.82 14.06
CA MET A 22 13.80 -0.20 13.93
C MET A 22 14.37 -1.59 13.67
N ASP A 23 15.46 -1.69 12.92
CA ASP A 23 16.17 -2.95 12.66
C ASP A 23 16.71 -3.61 13.96
N ALA A 24 17.12 -2.78 14.94
CA ALA A 24 17.64 -3.26 16.22
C ALA A 24 16.55 -3.85 17.15
N GLU A 25 15.29 -3.44 16.99
CA GLU A 25 14.15 -3.90 17.79
C GLU A 25 13.41 -5.09 17.15
N ILE A 26 13.46 -5.22 15.81
CA ILE A 26 12.81 -6.31 15.06
C ILE A 26 13.62 -7.61 15.07
N THR A 27 14.96 -7.52 15.12
CA THR A 27 15.85 -8.70 15.14
C THR A 27 15.61 -9.73 16.27
N PRO A 28 15.30 -9.36 17.52
CA PRO A 28 14.99 -10.34 18.56
C PRO A 28 13.64 -11.05 18.32
N LEU A 29 12.64 -10.35 17.78
CA LEU A 29 11.33 -10.94 17.46
C LEU A 29 11.43 -11.91 16.28
N LEU A 30 12.21 -11.56 15.25
CA LEU A 30 12.43 -12.43 14.10
C LEU A 30 13.16 -13.72 14.51
N LYS A 31 14.18 -13.62 15.38
CA LYS A 31 14.87 -14.79 15.96
C LYS A 31 13.96 -15.65 16.83
N ALA A 32 13.05 -15.03 17.59
CA ALA A 32 12.06 -15.77 18.38
C ALA A 32 11.11 -16.58 17.48
N HIS A 33 10.67 -16.01 16.36
CA HIS A 33 9.83 -16.69 15.39
C HIS A 33 10.55 -17.89 14.72
N GLU A 34 11.81 -17.73 14.32
CA GLU A 34 12.63 -18.83 13.76
C GLU A 34 12.84 -19.97 14.77
N GLY A 35 13.02 -19.63 16.05
CA GLY A 35 13.10 -20.60 17.13
C GLY A 35 11.79 -21.39 17.32
N CYS A 36 10.65 -20.72 17.35
CA CYS A 36 9.34 -21.36 17.51
C CYS A 36 9.02 -22.32 16.35
N ILE A 37 9.30 -21.92 15.10
CA ILE A 37 9.08 -22.80 13.93
C ILE A 37 9.96 -24.05 14.02
N SER A 38 11.23 -23.88 14.40
CA SER A 38 12.16 -25.00 14.54
C SER A 38 11.70 -26.02 15.59
N VAL A 39 11.17 -25.55 16.72
CA VAL A 39 10.61 -26.43 17.77
C VAL A 39 9.37 -27.18 17.27
N ILE A 40 8.47 -26.51 16.55
CA ILE A 40 7.25 -27.13 15.98
C ILE A 40 7.62 -28.22 14.95
N PHE A 41 8.63 -27.97 14.10
CA PHE A 41 9.12 -28.96 13.13
C PHE A 41 9.75 -30.18 13.80
N ILE A 42 10.58 -29.98 14.82
CA ILE A 42 11.19 -31.08 15.59
C ILE A 42 10.11 -31.92 16.27
N PHE A 43 9.10 -31.26 16.86
CA PHE A 43 7.96 -31.93 17.47
C PHE A 43 7.19 -32.77 16.44
N TRP A 44 6.89 -32.23 15.27
CA TRP A 44 6.22 -32.98 14.20
C TRP A 44 7.04 -34.20 13.73
N ILE A 45 8.35 -34.04 13.53
CA ILE A 45 9.26 -35.15 13.16
C ILE A 45 9.26 -36.23 14.24
N PHE A 46 9.27 -35.86 15.52
CA PHE A 46 9.17 -36.81 16.61
C PHE A 46 7.88 -37.65 16.54
N PHE A 47 6.72 -37.01 16.28
CA PHE A 47 5.46 -37.73 16.11
C PHE A 47 5.47 -38.66 14.87
N VAL A 48 6.14 -38.27 13.79
CA VAL A 48 6.32 -39.13 12.61
C VAL A 48 7.17 -40.36 12.95
N ILE A 49 8.26 -40.18 13.70
CA ILE A 49 9.14 -41.29 14.12
C ILE A 49 8.38 -42.24 15.05
N VAL A 50 7.64 -41.70 16.03
CA VAL A 50 6.80 -42.51 16.94
C VAL A 50 5.74 -43.27 16.14
N ALA A 51 5.08 -42.63 15.17
CA ALA A 51 4.09 -43.28 14.31
C ALA A 51 4.70 -44.42 13.47
N PHE A 52 5.94 -44.24 12.99
CA PHE A 52 6.66 -45.26 12.22
C PHE A 52 7.12 -46.44 13.10
N CYS A 53 7.65 -46.16 14.29
CA CYS A 53 8.03 -47.19 15.26
C CYS A 53 6.81 -47.96 15.78
N ALA A 54 5.71 -47.28 16.09
CA ALA A 54 4.46 -47.90 16.52
C ALA A 54 3.95 -48.88 15.46
N ARG A 55 3.96 -48.50 14.17
CA ARG A 55 3.57 -49.39 13.07
C ARG A 55 4.45 -50.64 12.89
N ARG A 56 5.72 -50.59 13.32
CA ARG A 56 6.62 -51.76 13.27
C ARG A 56 6.37 -52.76 14.40
N TYR A 57 5.88 -52.30 15.54
CA TYR A 57 5.65 -53.13 16.71
C TYR A 57 4.22 -53.70 16.71
N ASP A 58 3.21 -52.85 16.51
CA ASP A 58 1.79 -53.24 16.43
C ASP A 58 1.08 -52.43 15.32
N PRO A 59 0.46 -53.07 14.30
CA PRO A 59 -0.17 -52.38 13.18
C PRO A 59 -1.55 -51.79 13.48
N ASP A 60 -2.21 -52.21 14.56
CA ASP A 60 -3.59 -51.83 14.88
C ASP A 60 -3.79 -50.36 15.31
N PRO A 61 -2.88 -49.70 16.06
CA PRO A 61 -3.05 -48.28 16.40
C PRO A 61 -2.76 -47.34 15.21
N THR A 62 -3.79 -47.00 14.42
CA THR A 62 -3.69 -46.07 13.27
C THR A 62 -3.75 -44.58 13.63
N TRP A 63 -4.18 -44.24 14.84
CA TRP A 63 -4.36 -42.88 15.36
C TRP A 63 -3.13 -41.96 15.18
N PHE A 64 -1.91 -42.43 15.48
CA PHE A 64 -0.69 -41.62 15.33
C PHE A 64 -0.38 -41.28 13.87
N THR A 65 -0.64 -42.20 12.93
CA THR A 65 -0.45 -41.92 11.50
C THR A 65 -1.46 -40.93 10.95
N PHE A 66 -2.71 -41.02 11.42
CA PHE A 66 -3.74 -40.07 11.02
C PHE A 66 -3.43 -38.64 11.51
N PHE A 67 -3.01 -38.51 12.77
CA PHE A 67 -2.62 -37.22 13.35
C PHE A 67 -1.43 -36.58 12.61
N SER A 68 -0.40 -37.37 12.30
CA SER A 68 0.78 -36.91 11.54
C SER A 68 0.40 -36.33 10.16
N ILE A 69 -0.50 -37.01 9.43
CA ILE A 69 -0.94 -36.60 8.10
C ILE A 69 -1.82 -35.34 8.20
N LEU A 70 -2.78 -35.30 9.13
CA LEU A 70 -3.61 -34.12 9.34
C LEU A 70 -2.78 -32.89 9.74
N ALA A 71 -1.78 -33.07 10.60
CA ALA A 71 -0.88 -31.98 10.99
C ALA A 71 -0.11 -31.42 9.79
N LEU A 72 0.38 -32.27 8.88
CA LEU A 72 1.03 -31.84 7.63
C LEU A 72 0.08 -31.01 6.76
N ILE A 73 -1.16 -31.49 6.58
CA ILE A 73 -2.18 -30.79 5.79
C ILE A 73 -2.47 -29.42 6.42
N CYS A 74 -2.66 -29.33 7.74
CA CYS A 74 -2.88 -28.06 8.43
C CYS A 74 -1.72 -27.06 8.24
N VAL A 75 -0.47 -27.51 8.28
CA VAL A 75 0.70 -26.64 8.05
C VAL A 75 0.70 -26.09 6.62
N ILE A 76 0.45 -26.93 5.62
CA ILE A 76 0.41 -26.51 4.21
C ILE A 76 -0.72 -25.49 4.00
N TRP A 77 -1.91 -25.76 4.51
CA TRP A 77 -3.05 -24.84 4.41
C TRP A 77 -2.80 -23.52 5.16
N GLY A 78 -2.17 -23.59 6.33
CA GLY A 78 -1.75 -22.41 7.09
C GLY A 78 -0.80 -21.51 6.28
N ILE A 79 0.22 -22.11 5.66
CA ILE A 79 1.18 -21.36 4.82
C ILE A 79 0.48 -20.73 3.61
N VAL A 80 -0.35 -21.49 2.88
CA VAL A 80 -1.07 -20.98 1.71
C VAL A 80 -2.01 -19.83 2.08
N SER A 81 -2.79 -19.99 3.16
CA SER A 81 -3.70 -18.94 3.63
C SER A 81 -2.96 -17.70 4.13
N GLY A 82 -1.84 -17.87 4.84
CA GLY A 82 -1.00 -16.76 5.31
C GLY A 82 -0.38 -15.98 4.15
N LEU A 83 0.18 -16.68 3.16
CA LEU A 83 0.73 -16.04 1.96
C LEU A 83 -0.35 -15.32 1.15
N ALA A 84 -1.54 -15.91 1.02
CA ALA A 84 -2.66 -15.27 0.35
C ALA A 84 -3.11 -13.99 1.09
N ASN A 85 -3.13 -14.00 2.42
CA ASN A 85 -3.44 -12.81 3.23
C ASN A 85 -2.39 -11.71 3.04
N LEU A 86 -1.11 -12.09 3.12
CA LEU A 86 0.01 -11.16 2.95
C LEU A 86 -0.02 -10.49 1.58
N HIS A 87 -0.20 -11.27 0.51
CA HIS A 87 -0.25 -10.72 -0.84
C HIS A 87 -1.49 -9.83 -1.09
N LYS A 88 -2.65 -10.21 -0.54
CA LYS A 88 -3.90 -9.50 -0.82
C LYS A 88 -4.09 -8.23 0.00
N TYR A 89 -3.65 -8.24 1.26
CA TYR A 89 -3.96 -7.18 2.22
C TYR A 89 -2.72 -6.43 2.72
N GLU A 90 -1.64 -7.14 3.05
CA GLU A 90 -0.49 -6.52 3.73
C GLU A 90 0.51 -5.89 2.76
N ALA A 91 0.84 -6.58 1.66
CA ALA A 91 1.77 -6.09 0.65
C ALA A 91 1.45 -4.66 0.14
N PRO A 92 0.21 -4.32 -0.25
CA PRO A 92 -0.10 -2.96 -0.69
C PRO A 92 0.06 -1.93 0.44
N TYR A 93 -0.24 -2.31 1.69
CA TYR A 93 -0.09 -1.42 2.83
C TYR A 93 1.38 -1.06 3.09
N PHE A 94 2.27 -2.06 3.11
CA PHE A 94 3.71 -1.80 3.29
C PHE A 94 4.31 -1.02 2.12
N THR A 95 3.85 -1.29 0.91
CA THR A 95 4.29 -0.53 -0.28
C THR A 95 3.92 0.95 -0.13
N LEU A 96 2.74 1.29 0.41
CA LEU A 96 2.35 2.67 0.65
C LEU A 96 3.17 3.36 1.76
N LEU A 97 3.62 2.61 2.76
CA LEU A 97 4.45 3.15 3.85
C LEU A 97 5.88 3.47 3.42
N GLU A 98 6.42 2.73 2.45
CA GLU A 98 7.79 2.93 1.95
C GLU A 98 7.90 4.11 0.96
N MET A 99 6.79 4.59 0.41
CA MET A 99 6.80 5.70 -0.54
C MET A 99 7.00 7.04 0.16
N SER A 100 7.74 7.95 -0.49
CA SER A 100 7.90 9.31 -0.01
C SER A 100 6.59 10.10 -0.16
N VAL A 101 6.34 10.99 0.80
CA VAL A 101 5.23 11.94 0.75
C VAL A 101 5.76 13.23 0.13
N ALA A 102 5.22 13.63 -1.03
CA ALA A 102 5.52 14.93 -1.61
C ALA A 102 4.78 16.02 -0.85
N THR A 103 5.57 16.93 -0.30
CA THR A 103 5.13 18.20 0.27
C THR A 103 5.67 19.35 -0.57
N GLY A 104 4.90 20.43 -0.65
CA GLY A 104 5.30 21.68 -1.27
C GLY A 104 6.32 22.49 -0.45
N VAL A 105 6.58 23.71 -0.91
CA VAL A 105 7.59 24.61 -0.33
C VAL A 105 7.22 24.95 1.13
N ASN A 106 8.22 24.94 2.03
CA ASN A 106 8.06 25.19 3.48
C ASN A 106 7.19 24.16 4.23
N GLY A 107 7.07 22.92 3.73
CA GLY A 107 6.25 21.89 4.37
C GLY A 107 4.75 22.13 4.24
N THR A 108 4.34 23.06 3.37
CA THR A 108 2.94 23.24 2.97
C THR A 108 2.59 22.26 1.86
N GLY A 109 1.32 21.95 1.63
CA GLY A 109 0.92 21.05 0.54
C GLY A 109 1.37 21.53 -0.85
N VAL A 110 1.48 20.61 -1.79
CA VAL A 110 1.84 20.85 -3.19
C VAL A 110 0.80 21.74 -3.86
N ASN A 111 1.25 22.77 -4.57
CA ASN A 111 0.40 23.62 -5.37
C ASN A 111 0.43 23.16 -6.84
N PRO A 112 -0.68 22.63 -7.39
CA PRO A 112 -0.72 22.07 -8.73
C PRO A 112 -0.62 23.15 -9.84
N SER A 113 -0.78 24.44 -9.50
CA SER A 113 -0.58 25.53 -10.45
C SER A 113 0.89 25.90 -10.64
N VAL A 114 1.77 25.54 -9.70
CA VAL A 114 3.19 25.97 -9.67
C VAL A 114 4.14 24.80 -9.91
N ILE A 115 3.88 23.66 -9.29
CA ILE A 115 4.71 22.46 -9.35
C ILE A 115 4.18 21.57 -10.48
N SER A 116 5.05 20.99 -11.32
CA SER A 116 4.59 20.03 -12.34
C SER A 116 4.52 18.63 -11.76
N GLY A 117 3.74 17.77 -12.43
CA GLY A 117 3.74 16.34 -12.11
C GLY A 117 5.13 15.70 -12.24
N GLU A 118 5.98 16.23 -13.14
CA GLU A 118 7.36 15.76 -13.34
C GLU A 118 8.24 15.91 -12.10
N ASP A 119 8.00 16.95 -11.29
CA ASP A 119 8.79 17.24 -10.09
C ASP A 119 8.45 16.31 -8.91
N VAL A 120 7.34 15.57 -8.99
CA VAL A 120 6.80 14.72 -7.91
C VAL A 120 6.55 13.27 -8.34
N MET A 121 7.25 12.82 -9.40
CA MET A 121 7.11 11.44 -9.93
C MET A 121 7.67 10.35 -8.99
N ASP A 122 8.51 10.72 -8.03
CA ASP A 122 9.10 9.79 -7.06
C ASP A 122 8.28 9.67 -5.76
N ALA A 123 7.20 10.46 -5.63
CA ALA A 123 6.32 10.43 -4.47
C ALA A 123 5.12 9.50 -4.69
N GLY A 124 4.82 8.68 -3.67
CA GLY A 124 3.63 7.82 -3.67
C GLY A 124 2.39 8.50 -3.11
N LEU A 125 2.58 9.53 -2.29
CA LEU A 125 1.51 10.30 -1.69
C LEU A 125 1.74 11.79 -1.92
N ILE A 126 0.72 12.48 -2.42
CA ILE A 126 0.75 13.94 -2.57
C ILE A 126 -0.28 14.56 -1.62
N THR A 127 0.18 15.52 -0.83
CA THR A 127 -0.68 16.40 -0.05
C THR A 127 -0.83 17.70 -0.81
N PHE A 128 -2.05 18.14 -1.10
CA PHE A 128 -2.26 19.41 -1.80
C PHE A 128 -2.37 20.59 -0.84
N GLN A 129 -2.02 21.78 -1.32
CA GLN A 129 -2.16 23.00 -0.55
C GLN A 129 -3.64 23.26 -0.19
N ALA A 130 -3.90 23.74 1.02
CA ALA A 130 -5.24 24.15 1.44
C ALA A 130 -5.84 25.16 0.43
N GLY A 131 -7.12 24.97 0.09
CA GLY A 131 -7.82 25.74 -0.93
C GLY A 131 -7.69 25.19 -2.36
N SER A 132 -6.94 24.10 -2.56
CA SER A 132 -6.98 23.36 -3.83
C SER A 132 -8.35 22.71 -4.02
N SER A 133 -8.91 22.84 -5.21
CA SER A 133 -10.27 22.39 -5.55
C SER A 133 -10.29 21.63 -6.87
N PHE A 134 -11.38 20.90 -7.12
CA PHE A 134 -11.59 20.19 -8.39
C PHE A 134 -12.28 21.11 -9.40
N ASP A 135 -11.86 21.06 -10.66
CA ASP A 135 -12.59 21.72 -11.75
C ASP A 135 -13.70 20.80 -12.29
N ALA A 136 -14.92 20.96 -11.76
CA ALA A 136 -16.07 20.20 -12.21
C ALA A 136 -16.40 20.42 -13.70
N THR A 137 -16.03 21.58 -14.26
CA THR A 137 -16.32 21.91 -15.67
C THR A 137 -15.49 21.08 -16.64
N LYS A 138 -14.37 20.52 -16.16
CA LYS A 138 -13.48 19.63 -16.91
C LYS A 138 -13.48 18.22 -16.35
N ALA A 139 -14.55 17.83 -15.66
CA ALA A 139 -14.74 16.46 -15.21
C ALA A 139 -15.29 15.58 -16.36
N TRP A 140 -14.79 14.35 -16.44
CA TRP A 140 -15.26 13.34 -17.39
C TRP A 140 -15.52 12.01 -16.69
N HIS A 141 -16.26 11.13 -17.36
CA HIS A 141 -16.52 9.79 -16.87
C HIS A 141 -16.33 8.75 -17.97
N PHE A 142 -15.99 7.53 -17.57
CA PHE A 142 -15.82 6.38 -18.43
C PHE A 142 -16.43 5.14 -17.78
N MET A 143 -17.25 4.39 -18.51
CA MET A 143 -17.92 3.21 -17.97
C MET A 143 -17.29 1.92 -18.50
N LYS A 144 -16.79 1.09 -17.59
CA LYS A 144 -16.30 -0.27 -17.89
C LYS A 144 -16.65 -1.18 -16.71
N GLY A 145 -17.87 -1.72 -16.72
CA GLY A 145 -18.44 -2.44 -15.57
C GLY A 145 -18.92 -1.47 -14.49
N THR A 146 -18.00 -0.68 -13.91
CA THR A 146 -18.30 0.41 -12.97
C THR A 146 -18.09 1.77 -13.63
N LEU A 147 -18.72 2.81 -13.08
CA LEU A 147 -18.56 4.18 -13.56
C LEU A 147 -17.27 4.77 -12.97
N TYR A 148 -16.29 5.07 -13.82
CA TYR A 148 -15.07 5.77 -13.42
C TYR A 148 -15.22 7.25 -13.71
N CYS A 149 -14.85 8.08 -12.76
CA CYS A 149 -14.97 9.53 -12.80
C CYS A 149 -13.58 10.14 -12.70
N VAL A 150 -13.29 11.17 -13.48
CA VAL A 150 -12.01 11.89 -13.45
C VAL A 150 -12.26 13.38 -13.40
N ALA A 151 -11.48 14.11 -12.60
CA ALA A 151 -11.53 15.57 -12.54
C ALA A 151 -10.13 16.15 -12.28
N PRO A 152 -9.75 17.24 -12.95
CA PRO A 152 -8.46 17.87 -12.73
C PRO A 152 -8.46 18.67 -11.43
N ILE A 153 -7.29 18.76 -10.80
CA ILE A 153 -7.06 19.44 -9.53
C ILE A 153 -6.44 20.81 -9.80
N LEU A 154 -7.06 21.86 -9.28
CA LEU A 154 -6.64 23.25 -9.41
C LEU A 154 -6.00 23.75 -8.12
N GLY A 155 -5.06 24.68 -8.27
CA GLY A 155 -4.43 25.34 -7.14
C GLY A 155 -5.36 26.37 -6.50
N PRO A 156 -5.03 26.83 -5.28
CA PRO A 156 -5.88 27.74 -4.53
C PRO A 156 -6.13 29.06 -5.27
N GLY A 157 -7.42 29.38 -5.47
CA GLY A 157 -7.87 30.64 -6.06
C GLY A 157 -7.64 30.77 -7.56
N VAL A 158 -7.37 29.67 -8.28
CA VAL A 158 -7.07 29.70 -9.72
C VAL A 158 -8.03 28.81 -10.50
N SER A 159 -8.60 29.31 -11.60
CA SER A 159 -9.46 28.53 -12.52
C SER A 159 -8.70 27.87 -13.68
N VAL A 160 -7.49 28.35 -13.99
CA VAL A 160 -6.62 27.84 -15.04
C VAL A 160 -5.18 27.76 -14.52
N PRO A 161 -4.51 26.59 -14.57
CA PRO A 161 -3.14 26.44 -14.12
C PRO A 161 -2.21 27.48 -14.79
N MET A 162 -1.22 28.00 -14.07
CA MET A 162 -0.28 28.99 -14.64
C MET A 162 0.47 28.45 -15.86
N ARG A 163 0.72 27.13 -15.89
CA ARG A 163 1.37 26.43 -17.00
C ARG A 163 0.43 26.06 -18.16
N GLN A 164 -0.87 26.35 -18.04
CA GLN A 164 -1.92 25.93 -18.98
C GLN A 164 -2.00 24.41 -19.23
N THR A 165 -1.31 23.60 -18.42
CA THR A 165 -1.36 22.14 -18.44
C THR A 165 -2.01 21.62 -17.15
N TYR A 166 -2.75 20.53 -17.28
CA TYR A 166 -3.38 19.83 -16.16
C TYR A 166 -2.56 18.58 -15.83
N ASP A 167 -1.68 18.69 -14.84
CA ASP A 167 -0.78 17.60 -14.49
C ASP A 167 -1.40 16.66 -13.43
N PHE A 168 -2.32 17.19 -12.61
CA PHE A 168 -2.91 16.47 -11.49
C PHE A 168 -4.39 16.18 -11.73
N TRP A 169 -4.76 14.90 -11.60
CA TRP A 169 -6.11 14.40 -11.83
C TRP A 169 -6.54 13.51 -10.67
N ALA A 170 -7.73 13.76 -10.16
CA ALA A 170 -8.40 12.89 -9.20
C ALA A 170 -9.26 11.87 -9.96
N ILE A 171 -9.21 10.61 -9.50
CA ILE A 171 -9.97 9.51 -10.08
C ILE A 171 -10.87 8.91 -9.00
N GLY A 172 -12.11 8.62 -9.37
CA GLY A 172 -13.16 8.14 -8.52
C GLY A 172 -13.98 7.02 -9.16
N LYS A 173 -14.70 6.25 -8.35
CA LYS A 173 -15.68 5.26 -8.83
C LYS A 173 -17.07 5.63 -8.32
N ASP A 174 -18.06 5.53 -9.18
CA ASP A 174 -19.50 5.66 -8.89
C ASP A 174 -19.86 6.95 -8.11
N CYS A 175 -19.18 8.05 -8.43
CA CYS A 175 -19.32 9.34 -7.73
C CYS A 175 -19.53 10.52 -8.68
N CYS A 176 -19.94 10.29 -9.93
CA CYS A 176 -20.24 11.33 -10.91
C CYS A 176 -21.56 11.02 -11.62
N SER A 177 -22.14 12.03 -12.24
CA SER A 177 -23.28 11.83 -13.14
C SER A 177 -22.81 11.43 -14.54
N ILE A 178 -23.55 10.55 -15.19
CA ILE A 178 -23.35 10.21 -16.61
C ILE A 178 -23.84 11.35 -17.51
N THR A 179 -24.80 12.15 -17.04
CA THR A 179 -25.45 13.20 -17.85
C THR A 179 -24.88 14.59 -17.64
N ALA A 180 -24.00 14.79 -16.65
CA ALA A 180 -23.44 16.09 -16.31
C ALA A 180 -21.95 15.97 -15.95
N SER A 181 -21.18 17.03 -16.24
CA SER A 181 -19.79 17.17 -15.78
C SER A 181 -19.81 17.49 -14.29
N ASP A 182 -19.70 16.44 -13.48
CA ASP A 182 -19.70 16.52 -12.03
C ASP A 182 -18.75 15.46 -11.48
N PHE A 183 -18.11 15.75 -10.37
CA PHE A 183 -17.25 14.82 -9.65
C PHE A 183 -17.70 14.92 -8.20
N ARG A 184 -17.92 13.85 -7.44
CA ARG A 184 -18.38 13.98 -6.04
C ARG A 184 -17.70 12.98 -5.12
N CYS A 185 -16.50 12.56 -5.52
CA CYS A 185 -15.73 11.59 -4.77
C CYS A 185 -15.06 12.23 -3.54
N GLY A 186 -15.04 11.47 -2.44
CA GLY A 186 -14.41 11.89 -1.20
C GLY A 186 -15.15 13.06 -0.54
N SER A 187 -14.39 13.99 0.03
CA SER A 187 -14.94 15.14 0.75
C SER A 187 -15.26 16.31 -0.19
N TRP A 188 -16.10 16.06 -1.19
CA TRP A 188 -16.52 17.04 -2.21
C TRP A 188 -17.13 18.34 -1.64
N GLY A 189 -17.63 18.29 -0.39
CA GLY A 189 -18.18 19.44 0.32
C GLY A 189 -17.19 20.20 1.23
N SER A 190 -15.98 19.70 1.44
CA SER A 190 -14.94 20.44 2.16
C SER A 190 -14.07 21.20 1.17
N THR A 191 -13.63 22.39 1.55
CA THR A 191 -12.74 23.27 0.75
C THR A 191 -11.31 22.73 0.59
N GLN A 192 -11.11 21.42 0.73
CA GLN A 192 -9.80 20.80 0.88
C GLN A 192 -9.73 19.45 0.18
N ALA A 193 -8.91 19.37 -0.88
CA ALA A 193 -8.43 18.12 -1.44
C ALA A 193 -7.21 17.66 -0.63
N ASP A 194 -7.42 16.99 0.50
CA ASP A 194 -6.33 16.70 1.45
C ASP A 194 -5.31 15.67 0.94
N PHE A 195 -5.78 14.58 0.32
CA PHE A 195 -4.91 13.47 -0.07
C PHE A 195 -5.30 12.91 -1.42
N VAL A 196 -4.33 12.79 -2.32
CA VAL A 196 -4.43 11.96 -3.52
C VAL A 196 -3.27 10.98 -3.51
N PHE A 197 -3.63 9.70 -3.48
CA PHE A 197 -2.68 8.62 -3.68
C PHE A 197 -2.32 8.57 -5.17
N LEU A 198 -1.06 8.84 -5.50
CA LEU A 198 -0.53 8.53 -6.82
C LEU A 198 -0.21 7.04 -6.88
N GLY A 199 -1.25 6.22 -6.76
CA GLY A 199 -1.16 4.82 -7.10
C GLY A 199 -1.05 4.71 -8.61
N ARG A 200 0.06 4.17 -9.10
CA ARG A 200 0.07 3.49 -10.41
C ARG A 200 -1.18 2.61 -10.40
N VAL A 201 -2.09 2.82 -11.36
CA VAL A 201 -3.30 1.99 -11.52
C VAL A 201 -2.80 0.59 -11.88
N PHE A 202 -2.39 -0.18 -10.87
CA PHE A 202 -2.29 -1.61 -10.98
C PHE A 202 -3.72 -2.04 -11.20
N GLY A 203 -4.02 -2.29 -12.48
CA GLY A 203 -5.28 -2.87 -12.88
C GLY A 203 -5.54 -4.04 -11.95
N ALA A 204 -6.72 -4.03 -11.34
CA ALA A 204 -7.32 -5.27 -10.88
C ALA A 204 -7.34 -6.21 -12.09
N VAL A 205 -6.39 -7.14 -12.12
CA VAL A 205 -6.50 -8.33 -12.94
C VAL A 205 -7.67 -9.12 -12.32
N PRO A 206 -8.63 -9.58 -13.13
CA PRO A 206 -9.84 -10.28 -12.66
C PRO A 206 -9.53 -11.52 -11.83
#